data_AF-A0A7C1AV45-F1
#
_entry.id   AF-A0A7C1AV45-F1
#
_cell.length_a   1.000
_cell.length_b   1.000
_cell.length_c   1.000
_cell.angle_alpha   90.00
_cell.angle_beta   90.00
_cell.angle_gamma   90.00
#
_symmetry.space_group_name_H-M   'P 1'
#
loop_
_entity.id
_entity.type
_entity.pdbx_description
1 polymer ?
#
loop_
_entity_poly.entity_id
_entity_poly.type
_entity_poly.pdbx_seq_one_letter_code
_entity_poly.pdbx_strand_id
1 'polypeptide(L)'
;MTPTAKKKTTGSSTGARKKATRKATRRTATAAGTRRTRKTITNEERYKMIQTAAYLRAEKNGFSGDPVQYWLEAEKEIDDRLVASGIKVKG
;
A
#
# COMPACT_ATOMS: atom_id res chain seq x y z
N MET A 1 38.70 16.54 -13.72
CA MET A 1 38.77 18.01 -13.91
C MET A 1 37.45 18.48 -14.48
N THR A 2 36.87 19.57 -13.95
CA THR A 2 35.63 20.19 -14.46
C THR A 2 35.92 21.30 -15.47
N PRO A 3 35.15 21.37 -16.56
CA PRO A 3 34.46 22.61 -16.93
C PRO A 3 32.96 22.31 -17.19
N THR A 4 31.93 23.02 -16.73
CA THR A 4 31.67 24.47 -16.49
C THR A 4 31.72 25.32 -17.77
N ALA A 5 30.65 26.03 -18.21
CA ALA A 5 29.30 26.21 -17.64
C ALA A 5 28.16 26.04 -18.72
N LYS A 6 27.37 27.01 -19.22
CA LYS A 6 27.34 28.49 -19.11
C LYS A 6 25.88 29.01 -19.13
N LYS A 7 25.51 30.03 -19.94
CA LYS A 7 24.22 30.78 -20.03
C LYS A 7 24.12 31.43 -21.42
N LYS A 8 22.96 31.83 -21.98
CA LYS A 8 22.06 32.98 -21.70
C LYS A 8 20.82 32.83 -22.64
N THR A 9 19.66 33.51 -22.61
CA THR A 9 19.27 34.92 -22.28
C THR A 9 17.72 34.98 -22.17
N THR A 10 17.11 35.51 -21.09
CA THR A 10 16.29 36.78 -21.01
C THR A 10 15.06 36.92 -21.93
N GLY A 11 13.90 37.48 -21.54
CA GLY A 11 13.41 38.14 -20.30
C GLY A 11 11.85 38.17 -20.29
N SER A 12 11.12 38.32 -19.19
CA SER A 12 10.93 39.48 -18.26
C SER A 12 9.83 40.47 -18.68
N SER A 13 9.07 40.98 -17.68
CA SER A 13 8.02 42.04 -17.72
C SER A 13 6.59 41.60 -18.13
N THR A 14 5.46 42.07 -17.57
CA THR A 14 5.08 42.77 -16.31
C THR A 14 3.53 42.74 -16.21
N GLY A 15 2.90 42.74 -15.02
CA GLY A 15 1.47 43.18 -14.94
C GLY A 15 0.60 42.77 -13.74
N ALA A 16 0.29 43.74 -12.89
CA ALA A 16 -1.03 43.97 -12.23
C ALA A 16 -1.74 42.87 -11.38
N ARG A 17 -1.45 42.89 -10.08
CA ARG A 17 -2.40 43.29 -9.00
C ARG A 17 -3.85 42.76 -9.04
N LYS A 18 -4.22 41.92 -8.07
CA LYS A 18 -5.45 42.09 -7.26
C LYS A 18 -5.40 41.35 -5.91
N LYS A 19 -5.63 42.08 -4.81
CA LYS A 19 -5.98 41.49 -3.50
C LYS A 19 -7.33 40.77 -3.64
N ALA A 20 -7.43 39.54 -3.14
CA ALA A 20 -8.69 38.89 -2.85
C ALA A 20 -8.59 38.16 -1.51
N THR A 21 -8.94 38.86 -0.43
CA THR A 21 -9.13 38.26 0.89
C THR A 21 -10.31 37.29 0.85
N ARG A 22 -10.03 35.98 0.73
CA ARG A 22 -11.03 34.93 0.95
C ARG A 22 -10.83 34.27 2.31
N LYS A 23 -11.53 34.81 3.31
CA LYS A 23 -11.84 34.13 4.56
C LYS A 23 -12.70 32.90 4.22
N ALA A 24 -12.05 31.73 4.11
CA ALA A 24 -12.70 30.48 3.78
C ALA A 24 -12.29 29.41 4.81
N THR A 25 -13.18 29.21 5.77
CA THR A 25 -13.38 28.00 6.58
C THR A 25 -12.13 27.17 6.92
N ARG A 26 -11.70 27.27 8.19
CA ARG A 26 -10.93 26.25 8.89
C ARG A 26 -11.61 24.89 8.69
N ARG A 27 -11.19 24.13 7.68
CA ARG A 27 -11.56 22.73 7.51
C ARG A 27 -10.97 22.00 8.72
N THR A 28 -11.80 21.78 9.72
CA THR A 28 -11.56 20.70 10.68
C THR A 28 -11.39 19.43 9.86
N ALA A 29 -10.15 18.98 9.72
CA ALA A 29 -9.86 17.63 9.28
C ALA A 29 -10.36 16.71 10.39
N THR A 30 -11.66 16.42 10.39
CA THR A 30 -12.18 15.23 11.03
C THR A 30 -11.41 14.08 10.40
N ALA A 31 -10.53 13.48 11.20
CA ALA A 31 -9.84 12.27 10.82
C ALA A 31 -10.91 11.21 10.60
N ALA A 32 -11.35 11.08 9.34
CA ALA A 32 -12.21 10.02 8.89
C ALA A 32 -11.39 8.74 8.98
N GLY A 33 -11.31 8.18 10.19
CA GLY A 33 -10.76 6.87 10.42
C GLY A 33 -11.51 5.92 9.50
N THR A 34 -10.82 5.45 8.46
CA THR A 34 -11.40 4.56 7.45
C THR A 34 -11.92 3.33 8.19
N ARG A 35 -13.23 3.32 8.45
CA ARG A 35 -13.94 2.18 9.02
C ARG A 35 -13.86 1.09 7.95
N ARG A 36 -12.78 0.31 8.01
CA ARG A 36 -12.51 -0.80 7.10
C ARG A 36 -13.77 -1.66 7.10
N THR A 37 -14.52 -1.58 6.00
CA THR A 37 -15.65 -2.46 5.77
C THR A 37 -15.08 -3.87 5.82
N ARG A 38 -15.62 -4.70 6.72
CA ARG A 38 -15.15 -6.08 6.89
C ARG A 38 -15.40 -6.80 5.57
N LYS A 39 -14.33 -6.99 4.80
CA LYS A 39 -14.40 -7.72 3.54
C LYS A 39 -14.69 -9.19 3.87
N THR A 40 -15.40 -9.84 2.98
CA THR A 40 -15.59 -11.29 3.01
C THR A 40 -14.90 -11.86 1.79
N ILE A 41 -14.05 -12.87 1.97
CA ILE A 41 -13.38 -13.60 0.89
C ILE A 41 -13.97 -15.01 0.77
N THR A 42 -13.81 -15.67 -0.38
CA THR A 42 -14.22 -17.07 -0.56
C THR A 42 -13.12 -18.04 -0.10
N ASN A 43 -13.46 -19.31 0.09
CA ASN A 43 -12.48 -20.39 0.31
C ASN A 43 -11.41 -20.45 -0.80
N GLU A 44 -11.80 -20.28 -2.07
CA GLU A 44 -10.86 -20.25 -3.20
C GLU A 44 -9.84 -19.10 -3.09
N GLU A 45 -10.29 -17.94 -2.62
CA GLU A 45 -9.41 -16.78 -2.45
C GLU A 45 -8.45 -16.99 -1.27
N ARG A 46 -8.93 -17.57 -0.15
CA ARG A 46 -8.06 -18.02 0.96
C ARG A 46 -7.00 -18.99 0.43
N TYR A 47 -7.39 -19.98 -0.37
CA TYR A 47 -6.48 -20.96 -0.96
C TYR A 47 -5.40 -20.30 -1.84
N LYS A 48 -5.77 -19.38 -2.74
CA LYS A 48 -4.78 -18.64 -3.57
C LYS A 48 -3.81 -17.80 -2.74
N MET A 49 -4.30 -17.17 -1.67
CA MET A 49 -3.46 -16.42 -0.73
C MET A 49 -2.45 -17.33 -0.03
N ILE A 50 -2.87 -18.51 0.42
CA ILE A 50 -2.01 -19.52 1.05
C ILE A 50 -0.98 -20.04 0.06
N GLN A 51 -1.41 -20.46 -1.15
CA GLN A 51 -0.53 -20.95 -2.19
C GLN A 51 0.58 -19.94 -2.51
N THR A 52 0.24 -18.65 -2.63
CA THR A 52 1.20 -17.58 -2.89
C THR A 52 2.15 -17.38 -1.71
N ALA A 53 1.64 -17.39 -0.47
CA ALA A 53 2.46 -17.25 0.73
C ALA A 53 3.41 -18.44 0.94
N ALA A 54 2.94 -19.67 0.71
CA ALA A 54 3.74 -20.90 0.78
C ALA A 54 4.86 -20.90 -0.26
N TYR A 55 4.57 -20.49 -1.50
CA TYR A 55 5.58 -20.35 -2.56
C TYR A 55 6.65 -19.32 -2.18
N LEU A 56 6.25 -18.11 -1.78
CA LEU A 56 7.19 -17.05 -1.38
C LEU A 56 7.98 -17.43 -0.11
N ARG A 57 7.42 -18.27 0.76
CA ARG A 57 8.12 -18.81 1.93
C ARG A 57 9.15 -19.85 1.53
N ALA A 58 8.81 -20.76 0.63
CA ALA A 58 9.75 -21.74 0.10
C ALA A 58 10.89 -21.04 -0.67
N GLU A 59 10.58 -20.06 -1.54
CA GLU A 59 11.54 -19.25 -2.28
C GLU A 59 12.55 -18.53 -1.35
N LYS A 60 12.06 -17.86 -0.29
CA LYS A 60 12.92 -17.20 0.71
C LYS A 60 13.85 -18.16 1.46
N ASN A 61 13.45 -19.42 1.61
CA ASN A 61 14.26 -20.48 2.20
C ASN A 61 15.03 -21.30 1.15
N GLY A 62 15.13 -20.82 -0.10
CA GLY A 62 15.84 -21.51 -1.19
C GLY A 62 15.29 -22.90 -1.49
N PHE A 63 13.99 -23.13 -1.25
CA PHE A 63 13.29 -24.41 -1.36
C PHE A 63 13.93 -25.56 -0.56
N SER A 64 14.72 -25.24 0.47
CA SER A 64 15.60 -26.19 1.19
C SER A 64 14.92 -26.92 2.36
N GLY A 65 13.59 -26.97 2.40
CA GLY A 65 12.80 -27.57 3.48
C GLY A 65 11.48 -28.16 3.00
N ASP A 66 10.71 -28.74 3.93
CA ASP A 66 9.49 -29.48 3.60
C ASP A 66 8.38 -28.54 3.06
N PRO A 67 7.88 -28.77 1.83
CA PRO A 67 6.77 -27.99 1.26
C PRO A 67 5.48 -28.05 2.10
N VAL A 68 5.25 -29.13 2.84
CA VAL A 68 4.09 -29.25 3.75
C VAL A 68 4.22 -28.29 4.93
N GLN A 69 5.40 -28.14 5.52
CA GLN A 69 5.64 -27.13 6.56
C GLN A 69 5.40 -25.72 6.03
N TYR A 70 5.95 -25.39 4.85
CA TYR A 70 5.73 -24.06 4.26
C TYR A 70 4.26 -23.77 3.98
N TRP A 71 3.47 -24.79 3.62
CA TRP A 71 2.02 -24.67 3.48
C TRP A 71 1.33 -24.40 4.83
N LEU A 72 1.60 -25.22 5.86
CA LEU A 72 1.00 -25.06 7.19
C LEU A 72 1.32 -23.70 7.83
N GLU A 73 2.57 -23.24 7.69
CA GLU A 73 2.99 -21.92 8.15
C GLU A 73 2.29 -20.80 7.38
N ALA A 74 2.06 -20.98 6.07
CA ALA A 74 1.32 -20.03 5.24
C ALA A 74 -0.19 -20.01 5.58
N GLU A 75 -0.82 -21.15 5.87
CA GLU A 75 -2.21 -21.20 6.36
C GLU A 75 -2.37 -20.34 7.62
N LYS A 76 -1.48 -20.56 8.60
CA LYS A 76 -1.46 -19.79 9.83
C LYS A 76 -1.23 -18.30 9.58
N GLU A 77 -0.25 -17.93 8.74
CA GLU A 77 0.04 -16.53 8.43
C GLU A 77 -1.16 -15.82 7.77
N ILE A 78 -1.83 -16.49 6.82
CA ILE A 78 -3.00 -15.94 6.14
C ILE A 78 -4.18 -15.82 7.10
N ASP A 79 -4.48 -16.84 7.90
CA ASP A 79 -5.59 -16.78 8.87
C ASP A 79 -5.37 -15.70 9.93
N ASP A 80 -4.16 -15.58 10.49
CA ASP A 80 -3.78 -14.51 11.43
C ASP A 80 -3.99 -13.12 10.78
N ARG A 81 -3.60 -12.95 9.50
CA ARG A 81 -3.78 -11.70 8.74
C ARG A 81 -5.25 -11.39 8.45
N LEU A 82 -6.07 -12.39 8.17
CA LEU A 82 -7.51 -12.24 7.93
C LEU A 82 -8.21 -11.80 9.22
N VAL A 83 -7.92 -12.47 10.35
CA VAL A 83 -8.43 -12.11 11.68
C VAL A 83 -8.01 -10.69 12.08
N ALA A 84 -6.71 -10.36 11.97
CA ALA A 84 -6.20 -9.01 12.28
C ALA A 84 -6.79 -7.90 11.36
N SER A 85 -7.22 -8.26 10.15
CA SER A 85 -7.90 -7.35 9.22
C SER A 85 -9.42 -7.32 9.39
N GLY A 86 -9.99 -8.16 10.24
CA GLY A 86 -11.44 -8.34 10.40
C GLY A 86 -12.13 -8.94 9.17
N ILE A 87 -11.37 -9.61 8.30
CA ILE A 87 -11.86 -10.24 7.07
C ILE A 87 -12.44 -11.60 7.43
N LYS A 88 -13.61 -11.93 6.88
CA LYS A 88 -14.25 -13.24 7.07
C LYS A 88 -14.06 -14.12 5.84
N VAL A 89 -13.89 -15.42 6.05
CA VAL A 89 -13.96 -16.41 4.97
C VAL A 89 -15.42 -16.88 4.86
N LYS A 90 -15.93 -16.97 3.63
CA LYS A 90 -17.23 -17.54 3.29
C LYS A 90 -17.01 -18.89 2.62
N GLY A 91 -17.67 -19.90 3.19
CA GLY A 91 -17.85 -21.22 2.59
C GLY A 91 -18.74 -21.21 1.37
#